data_AF-A0A7M5X6W5-F1
#
_entry.id   AF-A0A7M5X6W5-F1
#
_cell.length_a   1.000
_cell.length_b   1.000
_cell.length_c   1.000
_cell.angle_alpha   90.00
_cell.angle_beta   90.00
_cell.angle_gamma   90.00
#
_symmetry.space_group_name_H-M   'P 1'
#
loop_
_entity.id
_entity.type
_entity.pdbx_description
1 polymer ?
#
loop_
_entity_poly.entity_id
_entity_poly.type
_entity_poly.pdbx_seq_one_letter_code
_entity_poly.pdbx_strand_id
1 'polypeptide(L)'
;MLGQYSRNPLVKNYLYRLAERQKPIDTEKWYYLNSEQFPAHLQSKFLQNSLDEETEEFLENCYEKSDWIFTQIFHNVFRVVLGWFMSMTTVNGLLNRGSMFVFSENQFLELLNVNRSSYHGNSYLDLGAGDGKTTGKLSKYFDQAYATEQSPTMQWRLKEKGFQILEIDQWQTPKKYSLITALNLLDRIDHPVKLVNELRTSIADDGFVILAIVLPYNPCYETGVSFRDPSQYLPICGKTIEEQIVSLHDDVFVPAGFDVVRFTRLPYLCEGDLNHDFFALNDVVFVLKPRLGYEHEVNRVSSDSHCQAGNVG
;
A
#
# COMPACT_ATOMS: atom_id res chain seq x y z
N MET A 1 3.55 -37.75 -1.90
CA MET A 1 2.98 -39.05 -1.46
C MET A 1 2.85 -39.22 0.07
N LEU A 2 3.12 -38.19 0.90
CA LEU A 2 3.17 -38.36 2.37
C LEU A 2 1.83 -38.18 3.12
N GLY A 3 0.79 -37.62 2.48
CA GLY A 3 -0.49 -37.28 3.15
C GLY A 3 -1.63 -38.29 2.99
N GLN A 4 -1.46 -39.38 2.24
CA GLN A 4 -2.56 -40.32 1.94
C GLN A 4 -2.89 -41.28 3.10
N TYR A 5 -2.03 -41.41 4.11
CA TYR A 5 -2.19 -42.41 5.18
C TYR A 5 -2.52 -41.83 6.57
N SER A 6 -2.50 -40.49 6.76
CA SER A 6 -2.88 -39.90 8.04
C SER A 6 -4.40 -39.70 8.12
N ARG A 7 -5.03 -40.32 9.12
CA ARG A 7 -6.47 -40.13 9.41
C ARG A 7 -6.76 -38.82 10.17
N ASN A 8 -5.73 -38.13 10.67
CA ASN A 8 -5.88 -36.84 11.35
C ASN A 8 -5.86 -35.69 10.32
N PRO A 9 -6.97 -34.95 10.13
CA PRO A 9 -7.06 -33.85 9.17
C PRO A 9 -5.99 -32.77 9.35
N LEU A 10 -5.54 -32.54 10.58
CA LEU A 10 -4.52 -31.54 10.88
C LEU A 10 -3.14 -31.99 10.38
N VAL A 11 -2.73 -33.22 10.71
CA VAL A 11 -1.46 -33.78 10.21
C VAL A 11 -1.46 -33.83 8.69
N LYS A 12 -2.61 -34.14 8.08
CA LYS A 12 -2.77 -34.10 6.62
C LYS A 12 -2.59 -32.68 6.07
N ASN A 13 -3.19 -31.66 6.69
CA ASN A 13 -3.01 -30.26 6.28
C ASN A 13 -1.57 -29.77 6.46
N TYR A 14 -0.92 -30.09 7.58
CA TYR A 14 0.49 -29.76 7.78
C TYR A 14 1.42 -30.39 6.74
N LEU A 15 1.22 -31.68 6.45
CA LEU A 15 1.99 -32.36 5.39
C LEU A 15 1.68 -31.80 4.00
N TYR A 16 0.45 -31.35 3.74
CA TYR A 16 0.10 -30.68 2.50
C TYR A 16 0.83 -29.33 2.37
N ARG A 17 0.88 -28.53 3.44
CA ARG A 17 1.63 -27.27 3.48
C ARG A 17 3.12 -27.45 3.30
N LEU A 18 3.73 -28.43 3.98
CA LEU A 18 5.14 -28.75 3.77
C LEU A 18 5.42 -29.14 2.31
N ALA A 19 4.50 -29.89 1.68
CA ALA A 19 4.61 -30.21 0.26
C ALA A 19 4.38 -28.99 -0.65
N GLU A 20 3.58 -28.01 -0.21
CA GLU A 20 3.34 -26.76 -0.93
C GLU A 20 4.52 -25.80 -0.84
N ARG A 21 5.18 -25.68 0.33
CA ARG A 21 6.44 -24.94 0.50
C ARG A 21 7.59 -25.50 -0.35
N GLN A 22 7.57 -26.82 -0.60
CA GLN A 22 8.56 -27.47 -1.47
C GLN A 22 8.33 -27.17 -2.97
N LYS A 23 7.17 -26.60 -3.35
CA LYS A 23 6.97 -26.13 -4.71
C LYS A 23 7.78 -24.83 -4.89
N PRO A 24 8.59 -24.73 -5.95
CA PRO A 24 9.26 -23.46 -6.25
C PRO A 24 8.21 -22.39 -6.50
N ILE A 25 8.33 -21.27 -5.77
CA ILE A 25 7.57 -20.06 -6.02
C ILE A 25 8.37 -19.25 -7.04
N ASP A 26 7.76 -18.97 -8.18
CA ASP A 26 8.34 -18.11 -9.21
C ASP A 26 8.16 -16.65 -8.77
N THR A 27 9.10 -16.17 -7.95
CA THR A 27 9.08 -14.81 -7.39
C THR A 27 9.39 -13.75 -8.44
N GLU A 28 10.05 -14.10 -9.56
CA GLU A 28 10.30 -13.17 -10.67
C GLU A 28 8.98 -12.61 -11.23
N LYS A 29 7.93 -13.45 -11.28
CA LYS A 29 6.59 -13.02 -11.70
C LYS A 29 5.97 -11.96 -10.81
N TRP A 30 6.40 -11.80 -9.57
CA TRP A 30 5.89 -10.73 -8.68
C TRP A 30 6.35 -9.34 -9.12
N TYR A 31 7.50 -9.25 -9.76
CA TYR A 31 8.14 -7.99 -10.13
C TYR A 31 8.01 -7.67 -11.62
N TYR A 32 7.59 -8.63 -12.44
CA TYR A 32 7.51 -8.48 -13.89
C TYR A 32 6.37 -7.54 -14.32
N LEU A 33 6.65 -6.59 -15.20
CA LEU A 33 5.67 -5.86 -16.01
C LEU A 33 6.13 -5.86 -17.46
N ASN A 34 5.19 -5.92 -18.41
CA ASN A 34 5.55 -5.80 -19.82
C ASN A 34 5.79 -4.33 -20.18
N SER A 35 7.04 -3.88 -20.01
CA SER A 35 7.42 -2.49 -20.24
C SER A 35 7.19 -1.98 -21.67
N GLU A 36 7.07 -2.87 -22.66
CA GLU A 36 6.79 -2.52 -24.06
C GLU A 36 5.34 -2.06 -24.28
N GLN A 37 4.43 -2.36 -23.34
CA GLN A 37 3.05 -1.88 -23.40
C GLN A 37 2.89 -0.46 -22.87
N PHE A 38 3.93 0.11 -22.24
CA PHE A 38 3.88 1.47 -21.74
C PHE A 38 4.21 2.49 -22.83
N PRO A 39 3.53 3.65 -22.85
CA PRO A 39 4.00 4.82 -23.57
C PRO A 39 5.43 5.19 -23.16
N ALA A 40 6.23 5.75 -24.07
CA ALA A 40 7.65 6.05 -23.84
C ALA A 40 7.93 6.88 -22.57
N HIS A 41 7.02 7.80 -22.23
CA HIS A 41 7.15 8.66 -21.06
C HIS A 41 6.94 7.92 -19.73
N LEU A 42 6.24 6.77 -19.73
CA LEU A 42 6.08 5.89 -18.57
C LEU A 42 7.13 4.78 -18.55
N GLN A 43 7.54 4.26 -19.72
CA GLN A 43 8.56 3.21 -19.80
C GLN A 43 9.86 3.62 -19.08
N SER A 44 10.30 4.86 -19.26
CA SER A 44 11.50 5.42 -18.59
C SER A 44 11.35 5.63 -17.08
N LYS A 45 10.11 5.57 -16.56
CA LYS A 45 9.78 5.73 -15.14
C LYS A 45 9.58 4.38 -14.43
N PHE A 46 9.53 3.27 -15.17
CA PHE A 46 9.43 1.95 -14.57
C PHE A 46 10.77 1.52 -13.98
N LEU A 47 10.77 1.14 -12.70
CA LEU A 47 11.89 0.53 -12.01
C LEU A 47 11.63 -0.97 -11.85
N GLN A 48 12.42 -1.78 -12.55
CA GLN A 48 12.40 -3.23 -12.35
C GLN A 48 13.02 -3.58 -11.00
N ASN A 49 12.26 -4.28 -10.16
CA ASN A 49 12.73 -4.81 -8.88
C ASN A 49 12.91 -6.33 -8.94
N SER A 50 13.45 -6.89 -7.85
CA SER A 50 13.55 -8.33 -7.61
C SER A 50 13.34 -8.62 -6.13
N LEU A 51 13.29 -9.91 -5.80
CA LEU A 51 13.34 -10.37 -4.41
C LEU A 51 14.64 -9.88 -3.78
N ASP A 52 14.53 -9.36 -2.56
CA ASP A 52 15.67 -8.88 -1.78
C ASP A 52 15.65 -9.42 -0.35
N GLU A 53 16.73 -9.17 0.39
CA GLU A 53 16.99 -9.74 1.71
C GLU A 53 15.86 -9.48 2.72
N GLU A 54 15.32 -8.26 2.79
CA GLU A 54 14.20 -7.95 3.71
C GLU A 54 12.90 -8.63 3.29
N THR A 55 12.67 -8.80 1.98
CA THR A 55 11.51 -9.55 1.49
C THR A 55 11.65 -11.04 1.83
N GLU A 56 12.84 -11.60 1.69
CA GLU A 56 13.15 -12.98 2.11
C GLU A 56 12.93 -13.16 3.62
N GLU A 57 13.46 -12.24 4.45
CA GLU A 57 13.27 -12.26 5.90
C GLU A 57 11.80 -12.19 6.30
N PHE A 58 10.99 -11.40 5.59
CA PHE A 58 9.54 -11.36 5.82
C PHE A 58 8.88 -12.71 5.54
N LEU A 59 9.25 -13.37 4.43
CA LEU A 59 8.72 -14.68 4.07
C LEU A 59 9.15 -15.77 5.06
N GLU A 60 10.42 -15.77 5.48
CA GLU A 60 10.93 -16.67 6.51
C GLU A 60 10.15 -16.52 7.82
N ASN A 61 9.94 -15.27 8.27
CA ASN A 61 9.12 -14.98 9.44
C ASN A 61 7.67 -15.49 9.31
N CYS A 62 7.08 -15.42 8.11
CA CYS A 62 5.76 -15.98 7.85
C CYS A 62 5.75 -17.51 8.01
N TYR A 63 6.76 -18.21 7.49
CA TYR A 63 6.90 -19.65 7.63
C TYR A 63 7.09 -20.07 9.10
N GLU A 64 7.96 -19.39 9.84
CA GLU A 64 8.21 -19.68 11.26
C GLU A 64 6.96 -19.48 12.12
N LYS A 65 6.26 -18.35 11.95
CA LYS A 65 5.02 -18.07 12.69
C LYS A 65 3.94 -19.07 12.39
N SER A 66 3.82 -19.48 11.13
CA SER A 66 2.87 -20.50 10.70
C SER A 66 3.14 -21.86 11.36
N ASP A 67 4.42 -22.27 11.45
CA ASP A 67 4.81 -23.52 12.11
C ASP A 67 4.55 -23.47 13.62
N TRP A 68 4.81 -22.32 14.25
CA TRP A 68 4.47 -22.08 15.65
C TRP A 68 2.96 -22.17 15.90
N ILE A 69 2.13 -21.58 15.02
CA ILE A 69 0.67 -21.68 15.09
C ILE A 69 0.22 -23.13 15.04
N PHE A 70 0.77 -23.91 14.10
CA PHE A 70 0.36 -25.28 13.92
C PHE A 70 0.77 -26.16 15.12
N THR A 71 1.91 -25.88 15.74
CA THR A 71 2.41 -26.63 16.90
C THR A 71 1.73 -26.23 18.22
N GLN A 72 1.26 -24.98 18.36
CA GLN A 72 0.71 -24.44 19.62
C GLN A 72 -0.82 -24.32 19.65
N ILE A 73 -1.49 -24.08 18.51
CA ILE A 73 -2.94 -23.81 18.44
C ILE A 73 -3.69 -25.08 18.00
N PHE A 74 -3.63 -26.11 18.86
CA PHE A 74 -4.51 -27.29 18.79
C PHE A 74 -5.96 -26.97 19.24
N HIS A 75 -6.20 -25.79 19.80
CA HIS A 75 -7.53 -25.36 20.24
C HIS A 75 -7.86 -23.93 19.79
N ASN A 76 -8.62 -23.85 18.68
CA ASN A 76 -9.43 -22.72 18.18
C ASN A 76 -8.75 -21.42 17.67
N VAL A 77 -9.34 -20.93 16.56
CA VAL A 77 -9.30 -19.57 15.95
C VAL A 77 -8.00 -19.23 15.16
N PHE A 78 -7.97 -18.67 13.93
CA PHE A 78 -8.77 -17.64 13.24
C PHE A 78 -8.83 -17.79 11.70
N ARG A 79 -9.78 -17.10 11.07
CA ARG A 79 -10.08 -17.09 9.62
C ARG A 79 -9.61 -15.80 8.94
N VAL A 80 -8.97 -15.97 7.78
CA VAL A 80 -8.97 -15.18 6.53
C VAL A 80 -8.53 -13.70 6.59
N VAL A 81 -7.40 -13.42 5.93
CA VAL A 81 -6.66 -12.13 5.98
C VAL A 81 -7.05 -11.11 4.90
N LEU A 82 -7.94 -11.39 3.96
CA LEU A 82 -8.18 -10.44 2.85
C LEU A 82 -9.59 -9.84 2.78
N GLY A 83 -10.25 -9.64 3.93
CA GLY A 83 -11.46 -8.83 3.91
C GLY A 83 -12.20 -8.72 5.23
N TRP A 84 -11.54 -8.55 6.37
CA TRP A 84 -12.20 -8.47 7.70
C TRP A 84 -11.30 -7.68 8.68
N PHE A 85 -11.17 -6.35 8.55
CA PHE A 85 -10.25 -5.52 9.37
C PHE A 85 -10.92 -4.71 10.49
N MET A 86 -12.08 -5.17 11.03
CA MET A 86 -12.58 -4.66 12.33
C MET A 86 -12.63 -5.72 13.45
N SER A 87 -13.17 -6.92 13.21
CA SER A 87 -13.25 -7.93 14.30
C SER A 87 -11.90 -8.58 14.62
N MET A 88 -10.96 -8.55 13.67
CA MET A 88 -9.63 -9.13 13.79
C MET A 88 -8.56 -8.14 14.23
N THR A 89 -8.74 -6.83 14.04
CA THR A 89 -7.69 -5.84 14.31
C THR A 89 -7.40 -5.70 15.81
N THR A 90 -8.40 -5.92 16.66
CA THR A 90 -8.20 -6.01 18.10
C THR A 90 -7.37 -7.23 18.48
N VAL A 91 -7.68 -8.43 17.95
CA VAL A 91 -6.97 -9.66 18.30
C VAL A 91 -5.59 -9.75 17.64
N ASN A 92 -5.47 -9.40 16.37
CA ASN A 92 -4.20 -9.34 15.64
C ASN A 92 -3.28 -8.24 16.19
N GLY A 93 -3.86 -7.09 16.58
CA GLY A 93 -3.13 -6.04 17.29
C GLY A 93 -2.63 -6.49 18.67
N LEU A 94 -3.44 -7.23 19.42
CA LEU A 94 -3.06 -7.83 20.71
C LEU A 94 -2.04 -8.98 20.56
N LEU A 95 -2.10 -9.76 19.47
CA LEU A 95 -1.24 -10.94 19.23
C LEU A 95 -0.01 -10.63 18.35
N ASN A 96 0.16 -9.39 17.91
CA ASN A 96 1.21 -8.98 16.97
C ASN A 96 1.26 -9.83 15.68
N ARG A 97 0.10 -9.97 15.04
CA ARG A 97 -0.09 -10.78 13.82
C ARG A 97 -0.74 -9.99 12.70
N GLY A 98 -0.68 -10.55 11.50
CA GLY A 98 -1.27 -9.93 10.30
C GLY A 98 -0.41 -8.79 9.79
N SER A 99 0.90 -8.85 10.04
CA SER A 99 1.82 -7.84 9.52
C SER A 99 1.82 -7.86 8.00
N MET A 100 2.00 -6.67 7.45
CA MET A 100 1.94 -6.41 6.03
C MET A 100 3.30 -5.85 5.58
N PHE A 101 3.69 -6.14 4.35
CA PHE A 101 4.95 -5.74 3.75
C PHE A 101 4.71 -5.34 2.30
N VAL A 102 5.11 -4.11 1.98
CA VAL A 102 4.96 -3.53 0.63
C VAL A 102 6.33 -3.43 -0.04
N PHE A 103 7.33 -2.90 0.68
CA PHE A 103 8.70 -2.77 0.19
C PHE A 103 9.74 -2.84 1.31
N SER A 104 10.95 -3.23 0.92
CA SER A 104 12.15 -3.12 1.74
C SER A 104 12.65 -1.67 1.85
N GLU A 105 13.62 -1.44 2.73
CA GLU A 105 14.29 -0.15 2.81
C GLU A 105 15.13 0.13 1.56
N ASN A 106 15.78 -0.89 1.01
CA ASN A 106 16.55 -0.76 -0.24
C ASN A 106 15.64 -0.34 -1.39
N GLN A 107 14.50 -1.02 -1.55
CA GLN A 107 13.50 -0.71 -2.57
C GLN A 107 12.96 0.71 -2.39
N PHE A 108 12.71 1.17 -1.15
CA PHE A 108 12.32 2.56 -0.88
C PHE A 108 13.38 3.58 -1.33
N LEU A 109 14.64 3.37 -0.96
CA LEU A 109 15.74 4.28 -1.32
C LEU A 109 15.96 4.33 -2.83
N GLU A 110 15.92 3.17 -3.49
CA GLU A 110 16.00 3.05 -4.94
C GLU A 110 14.82 3.74 -5.62
N LEU A 111 13.60 3.56 -5.11
CA LEU A 111 12.38 4.20 -5.63
C LEU A 111 12.44 5.71 -5.55
N LEU A 112 12.96 6.29 -4.46
CA LEU A 112 13.15 7.73 -4.35
C LEU A 112 14.42 8.25 -5.06
N ASN A 113 15.33 7.35 -5.49
CA ASN A 113 16.66 7.67 -6.00
C ASN A 113 17.52 8.46 -4.99
N VAL A 114 17.50 8.05 -3.72
CA VAL A 114 18.18 8.77 -2.64
C VAL A 114 19.22 7.90 -1.96
N ASN A 115 20.27 8.52 -1.42
CA ASN A 115 21.33 7.80 -0.75
C ASN A 115 21.05 7.68 0.76
N ARG A 116 21.12 6.44 1.28
CA ARG A 116 20.92 6.08 2.69
C ARG A 116 21.61 7.02 3.70
N SER A 117 22.85 7.43 3.46
CA SER A 117 23.62 8.21 4.45
C SER A 117 23.35 9.72 4.40
N SER A 118 22.70 10.20 3.34
CA SER A 118 22.48 11.64 3.11
C SER A 118 21.01 12.05 3.04
N TYR A 119 20.12 11.08 2.80
CA TYR A 119 18.69 11.37 2.72
C TYR A 119 18.14 11.66 4.11
N HIS A 120 17.56 12.84 4.26
CA HIS A 120 16.86 13.26 5.47
C HIS A 120 15.78 14.26 5.10
N GLY A 121 14.57 14.07 5.61
CA GLY A 121 13.43 14.96 5.42
C GLY A 121 12.92 15.55 6.72
N ASN A 122 12.11 16.61 6.65
CA ASN A 122 11.59 17.26 7.86
C ASN A 122 10.44 16.45 8.48
N SER A 123 9.50 15.99 7.65
CA SER A 123 8.27 15.37 8.14
C SER A 123 7.78 14.24 7.23
N TYR A 124 7.41 13.13 7.86
CA TYR A 124 6.83 11.95 7.23
C TYR A 124 5.44 11.68 7.78
N LEU A 125 4.46 11.46 6.89
CA LEU A 125 3.11 11.04 7.24
C LEU A 125 2.78 9.69 6.59
N ASP A 126 2.33 8.72 7.39
CA ASP A 126 1.84 7.44 6.91
C ASP A 126 0.33 7.33 7.10
N LEU A 127 -0.42 7.30 6.00
CA LEU A 127 -1.88 7.23 6.00
C LEU A 127 -2.34 5.77 6.01
N GLY A 128 -3.10 5.38 7.04
CA GLY A 128 -3.50 3.99 7.23
C GLY A 128 -2.33 3.10 7.64
N ALA A 129 -1.55 3.54 8.63
CA ALA A 129 -0.26 2.95 8.99
C ALA A 129 -0.33 1.52 9.55
N GLY A 130 -1.53 1.02 9.90
CA GLY A 130 -1.71 -0.31 10.46
C GLY A 130 -0.87 -0.53 11.71
N ASP A 131 -0.08 -1.61 11.75
CA ASP A 131 0.79 -1.92 12.89
C ASP A 131 2.05 -1.04 12.97
N GLY A 132 2.30 -0.18 11.97
CA GLY A 132 3.43 0.74 11.91
C GLY A 132 4.79 0.11 11.62
N LYS A 133 4.86 -1.12 11.10
CA LYS A 133 6.14 -1.72 10.70
C LYS A 133 6.79 -0.97 9.54
N THR A 134 6.04 -0.70 8.47
CA THR A 134 6.53 0.10 7.33
C THR A 134 6.86 1.53 7.78
N THR A 135 5.99 2.15 8.60
CA THR A 135 6.24 3.47 9.17
C THR A 135 7.58 3.56 9.90
N GLY A 136 7.89 2.58 10.77
CA GLY A 136 9.13 2.56 11.54
C GLY A 136 10.39 2.38 10.70
N LYS A 137 10.28 1.69 9.56
CA LYS A 137 11.37 1.54 8.60
C LYS A 137 11.79 2.88 8.01
N LEU A 138 10.80 3.70 7.67
CA LEU A 138 11.01 4.99 7.01
C LEU A 138 11.26 6.14 7.98
N SER A 139 10.69 6.09 9.19
CA SER A 139 10.71 7.21 10.14
C SER A 139 12.11 7.67 10.53
N LYS A 140 13.12 6.80 10.46
CA LYS A 140 14.52 7.14 10.75
C LYS A 140 15.14 8.17 9.79
N TYR A 141 14.53 8.38 8.62
CA TYR A 141 14.94 9.36 7.63
C TYR A 141 14.28 10.73 7.82
N PHE A 142 13.54 10.94 8.91
CA PHE A 142 12.76 12.16 9.11
C PHE A 142 12.85 12.67 10.55
N ASP A 143 12.80 13.99 10.73
CA ASP A 143 12.78 14.60 12.08
C ASP A 143 11.50 14.25 12.84
N GLN A 144 10.37 14.18 12.12
CA GLN A 144 9.06 13.89 12.69
C GLN A 144 8.30 12.88 11.83
N ALA A 145 7.77 11.85 12.48
CA ALA A 145 6.92 10.84 11.86
C ALA A 145 5.51 10.87 12.44
N TYR A 146 4.53 10.91 11.54
CA TYR A 146 3.11 10.97 11.80
C TYR A 146 2.43 9.74 11.22
N ALA A 147 1.33 9.33 11.83
CA ALA A 147 0.50 8.26 11.30
C ALA A 147 -0.99 8.58 11.47
N THR A 148 -1.81 8.13 10.53
CA THR A 148 -3.27 8.01 10.73
C THR A 148 -3.65 6.54 10.72
N GLU A 149 -4.68 6.18 11.49
CA GLU A 149 -5.19 4.82 11.57
C GLU A 149 -6.62 4.85 12.17
N GLN A 150 -7.54 4.06 11.61
CA GLN A 150 -8.93 4.01 12.07
C GLN A 150 -9.09 3.10 13.29
N SER A 151 -8.32 2.02 13.39
CA SER A 151 -8.43 1.08 14.49
C SER A 151 -7.81 1.63 15.78
N PRO A 152 -8.56 1.74 16.89
CA PRO A 152 -8.01 2.16 18.18
C PRO A 152 -6.86 1.28 18.68
N THR A 153 -6.92 -0.02 18.41
CA THR A 153 -5.84 -0.95 18.78
C THR A 153 -4.57 -0.64 18.01
N MET A 154 -4.66 -0.39 16.71
CA MET A 154 -3.48 -0.05 15.90
C MET A 154 -2.94 1.34 16.24
N GLN A 155 -3.81 2.32 16.49
CA GLN A 155 -3.38 3.61 17.04
C GLN A 155 -2.59 3.45 18.35
N TRP A 156 -3.01 2.55 19.25
CA TRP A 156 -2.26 2.25 20.47
C TRP A 156 -0.87 1.68 20.16
N ARG A 157 -0.74 0.74 19.22
CA ARG A 157 0.57 0.18 18.82
C ARG A 157 1.49 1.22 18.20
N LEU A 158 0.93 2.10 17.37
CA LEU A 158 1.67 3.21 16.78
C LEU A 158 2.19 4.18 17.86
N LYS A 159 1.38 4.46 18.89
CA LYS A 159 1.81 5.26 20.06
C LYS A 159 2.91 4.57 20.86
N GLU A 160 2.84 3.25 21.07
CA GLU A 160 3.93 2.50 21.73
C GLU A 160 5.25 2.60 20.96
N LYS A 161 5.19 2.69 19.63
CA LYS A 161 6.36 2.93 18.76
C LYS A 161 6.83 4.39 18.71
N GLY A 162 6.15 5.29 19.42
CA GLY A 162 6.52 6.71 19.51
C GLY A 162 6.02 7.58 18.35
N PHE A 163 5.12 7.08 17.49
CA PHE A 163 4.56 7.89 16.41
C PHE A 163 3.51 8.89 16.92
N GLN A 164 3.47 10.08 16.31
CA GLN A 164 2.41 11.04 16.57
C GLN A 164 1.18 10.69 15.72
N ILE A 165 0.10 10.31 16.39
CA ILE A 165 -1.16 9.97 15.70
C ILE A 165 -1.92 11.25 15.38
N LEU A 166 -2.33 11.37 14.11
CA LEU A 166 -3.22 12.43 13.64
C LEU A 166 -4.62 11.87 13.40
N GLU A 167 -5.62 12.73 13.57
CA GLU A 167 -6.99 12.39 13.20
C GLU A 167 -7.13 12.28 11.68
N ILE A 168 -7.94 11.31 11.23
CA ILE A 168 -8.11 10.96 9.81
C ILE A 168 -8.61 12.14 8.96
N ASP A 169 -9.34 13.07 9.58
CA ASP A 169 -9.90 14.24 8.91
C ASP A 169 -9.12 15.55 9.19
N GLN A 170 -7.93 15.48 9.82
CA GLN A 170 -7.19 16.68 10.27
C GLN A 170 -5.71 16.71 9.91
N TRP A 171 -5.21 15.76 9.12
CA TRP A 171 -3.79 15.72 8.72
C TRP A 171 -3.46 16.73 7.60
N GLN A 172 -4.45 17.31 6.93
CA GLN A 172 -4.26 17.95 5.64
C GLN A 172 -3.64 19.36 5.69
N THR A 173 -3.90 20.15 6.74
CA THR A 173 -3.52 21.58 6.80
C THR A 173 -3.39 22.09 8.25
N PRO A 174 -2.46 23.03 8.55
CA PRO A 174 -1.55 23.75 7.66
C PRO A 174 -0.20 23.04 7.43
N LYS A 175 -0.08 21.78 7.85
CA LYS A 175 1.20 21.06 7.79
C LYS A 175 1.53 20.62 6.37
N LYS A 176 2.77 20.90 5.95
CA LYS A 176 3.35 20.35 4.73
C LYS A 176 4.31 19.21 5.07
N TYR A 177 4.22 18.12 4.31
CA TYR A 177 5.03 16.92 4.54
C TYR A 177 6.14 16.78 3.50
N SER A 178 7.32 16.32 3.92
CA SER A 178 8.40 15.94 2.99
C SER A 178 8.12 14.59 2.33
N LEU A 179 7.47 13.68 3.04
CA LEU A 179 6.98 12.40 2.51
C LEU A 179 5.57 12.12 3.03
N ILE A 180 4.68 11.68 2.13
CA ILE A 180 3.41 11.03 2.51
C ILE A 180 3.37 9.63 1.89
N THR A 181 3.08 8.61 2.68
CA THR A 181 2.73 7.26 2.17
C THR A 181 1.23 7.03 2.33
N ALA A 182 0.61 6.46 1.32
CA ALA A 182 -0.74 5.90 1.38
C ALA A 182 -0.72 4.55 0.67
N LEU A 183 -0.47 3.49 1.44
CA LEU A 183 -0.19 2.15 0.93
C LEU A 183 -1.47 1.31 0.96
N ASN A 184 -1.93 0.88 -0.21
CA ASN A 184 -3.10 0.01 -0.38
C ASN A 184 -4.38 0.59 0.27
N LEU A 185 -4.50 1.92 0.22
CA LEU A 185 -5.61 2.69 0.78
C LEU A 185 -6.65 3.06 -0.28
N LEU A 186 -6.21 3.34 -1.51
CA LEU A 186 -7.08 3.86 -2.59
C LEU A 186 -8.17 2.88 -3.06
N ASP A 187 -7.98 1.58 -2.85
CA ASP A 187 -8.98 0.54 -3.10
C ASP A 187 -9.78 0.16 -1.84
N ARG A 188 -9.55 0.85 -0.70
CA ARG A 188 -10.10 0.51 0.62
C ARG A 188 -10.84 1.63 1.32
N ILE A 189 -11.10 2.74 0.62
CA ILE A 189 -11.78 3.91 1.16
C ILE A 189 -12.98 4.31 0.31
N ASP A 190 -13.92 5.01 0.94
CA ASP A 190 -15.17 5.45 0.32
C ASP A 190 -14.98 6.58 -0.70
N HIS A 191 -13.98 7.46 -0.46
CA HIS A 191 -13.73 8.67 -1.26
C HIS A 191 -12.25 8.78 -1.74
N PRO A 192 -11.80 7.91 -2.66
CA PRO A 192 -10.40 7.86 -3.08
C PRO A 192 -9.92 9.08 -3.88
N VAL A 193 -10.76 9.71 -4.70
CA VAL A 193 -10.36 10.93 -5.43
C VAL A 193 -10.17 12.10 -4.45
N LYS A 194 -11.01 12.18 -3.41
CA LYS A 194 -10.83 13.16 -2.33
C LYS A 194 -9.45 13.01 -1.69
N LEU A 195 -9.05 11.77 -1.34
CA LEU A 195 -7.72 11.51 -0.78
C LEU A 195 -6.60 11.99 -1.73
N VAL A 196 -6.67 11.66 -3.02
CA VAL A 196 -5.64 12.09 -3.98
C VAL A 196 -5.52 13.62 -4.05
N ASN A 197 -6.65 14.34 -4.03
CA ASN A 197 -6.64 15.81 -4.00
C ASN A 197 -6.05 16.37 -2.69
N GLU A 198 -6.39 15.77 -1.55
CA GLU A 198 -5.86 16.18 -0.25
C GLU A 198 -4.35 15.98 -0.16
N LEU A 199 -3.84 14.84 -0.66
CA LEU A 199 -2.40 14.58 -0.77
C LEU A 199 -1.69 15.73 -1.50
N ARG A 200 -2.27 16.23 -2.61
CA ARG A 200 -1.69 17.33 -3.39
C ARG A 200 -1.60 18.63 -2.59
N THR A 201 -2.57 18.88 -1.71
CA THR A 201 -2.60 20.09 -0.87
C THR A 201 -1.75 19.98 0.39
N SER A 202 -1.37 18.78 0.82
CA SER A 202 -0.64 18.55 2.07
C SER A 202 0.85 18.23 1.88
N ILE A 203 1.26 17.85 0.67
CA ILE A 203 2.68 17.63 0.38
C ILE A 203 3.42 18.96 0.15
N ALA A 204 4.69 19.02 0.57
CA ALA A 204 5.61 20.11 0.26
C ALA A 204 5.98 20.12 -1.24
N ASP A 205 6.38 21.27 -1.77
CA ASP A 205 6.66 21.45 -3.21
C ASP A 205 7.78 20.54 -3.74
N ASP A 206 8.76 20.23 -2.89
CA ASP A 206 9.88 19.33 -3.15
C ASP A 206 9.66 17.91 -2.60
N GLY A 207 8.53 17.68 -1.93
CA GLY A 207 8.19 16.43 -1.25
C GLY A 207 7.76 15.32 -2.20
N PHE A 208 7.68 14.12 -1.65
CA PHE A 208 7.26 12.91 -2.36
C PHE A 208 5.97 12.34 -1.78
N VAL A 209 5.10 11.82 -2.64
CA VAL A 209 4.01 10.94 -2.22
C VAL A 209 4.29 9.54 -2.75
N ILE A 210 4.23 8.54 -1.87
CA ILE A 210 4.30 7.13 -2.26
C ILE A 210 2.91 6.51 -2.13
N LEU A 211 2.36 6.05 -3.24
CA LEU A 211 1.07 5.37 -3.29
C LEU A 211 1.27 3.92 -3.69
N ALA A 212 0.60 3.00 -2.99
CA ALA A 212 0.51 1.61 -3.42
C ALA A 212 -0.96 1.26 -3.68
N ILE A 213 -1.22 0.47 -4.73
CA ILE A 213 -2.56 0.05 -5.11
C ILE A 213 -2.53 -1.33 -5.76
N VAL A 214 -3.41 -2.21 -5.28
CA VAL A 214 -3.57 -3.55 -5.84
C VAL A 214 -4.28 -3.47 -7.19
N LEU A 215 -3.68 -4.08 -8.21
CA LEU A 215 -4.26 -4.17 -9.56
C LEU A 215 -4.50 -5.65 -9.96
N PRO A 216 -5.57 -5.95 -10.73
CA PRO A 216 -6.58 -5.03 -11.26
C PRO A 216 -7.44 -4.36 -10.18
N TYR A 217 -7.79 -3.10 -10.40
CA TYR A 217 -8.54 -2.28 -9.46
C TYR A 217 -9.92 -2.88 -9.18
N ASN A 218 -10.15 -3.23 -7.91
CA ASN A 218 -11.41 -3.80 -7.43
C ASN A 218 -11.71 -3.24 -6.03
N PRO A 219 -12.19 -1.99 -5.94
CA PRO A 219 -12.29 -1.29 -4.68
C PRO A 219 -13.44 -1.81 -3.84
N CYS A 220 -13.22 -1.90 -2.53
CA CYS A 220 -14.27 -2.06 -1.55
C CYS A 220 -13.79 -1.52 -0.20
N TYR A 221 -14.69 -0.93 0.57
CA TYR A 221 -14.36 -0.36 1.88
C TYR A 221 -15.18 -1.02 2.97
N GLU A 222 -14.63 -1.04 4.19
CA GLU A 222 -15.27 -1.67 5.33
C GLU A 222 -16.20 -0.70 6.06
N THR A 223 -17.43 -1.14 6.34
CA THR A 223 -18.38 -0.44 7.22
C THR A 223 -18.84 -1.38 8.33
N GLY A 224 -18.30 -1.22 9.53
CA GLY A 224 -18.65 -2.06 10.66
C GLY A 224 -18.15 -3.50 10.50
N VAL A 225 -19.02 -4.41 10.06
CA VAL A 225 -18.71 -5.85 9.86
C VAL A 225 -18.90 -6.32 8.41
N SER A 226 -19.18 -5.40 7.49
CA SER A 226 -19.46 -5.72 6.09
C SER A 226 -18.62 -4.85 5.15
N PHE A 227 -18.38 -5.37 3.95
CA PHE A 227 -17.76 -4.63 2.85
C PHE A 227 -18.83 -3.99 1.99
N ARG A 228 -18.53 -2.80 1.50
CA ARG A 228 -19.37 -2.05 0.56
C ARG A 228 -18.54 -1.53 -0.59
N ASP A 229 -19.25 -1.30 -1.68
CA ASP A 229 -18.75 -0.55 -2.83
C ASP A 229 -18.59 0.92 -2.46
N PRO A 230 -17.46 1.57 -2.81
CA PRO A 230 -17.24 2.97 -2.46
C PRO A 230 -18.23 3.90 -3.15
N SER A 231 -18.54 5.01 -2.50
CA SER A 231 -19.39 6.07 -3.06
C SER A 231 -18.71 6.81 -4.21
N GLN A 232 -17.38 6.77 -4.26
CA GLN A 232 -16.56 7.34 -5.33
C GLN A 232 -15.53 6.33 -5.82
N TYR A 233 -15.40 6.23 -7.14
CA TYR A 233 -14.41 5.38 -7.80
C TYR A 233 -13.30 6.24 -8.39
N LEU A 234 -12.08 5.71 -8.42
CA LEU A 234 -11.06 6.24 -9.31
C LEU A 234 -11.46 5.94 -10.76
N PRO A 235 -11.27 6.87 -11.72
CA PRO A 235 -11.61 6.67 -13.13
C PRO A 235 -10.62 5.75 -13.87
N ILE A 236 -10.23 4.62 -13.25
CA ILE A 236 -9.25 3.67 -13.80
C ILE A 236 -9.91 2.83 -14.89
N CYS A 237 -9.31 2.85 -16.07
CA CYS A 237 -9.71 2.10 -17.26
C CYS A 237 -8.66 1.04 -17.62
N GLY A 238 -9.06 0.02 -18.38
CA GLY A 238 -8.15 -1.04 -18.83
C GLY A 238 -8.45 -2.42 -18.22
N LYS A 239 -8.04 -3.47 -18.94
CA LYS A 239 -8.20 -4.88 -18.56
C LYS A 239 -6.91 -5.49 -18.04
N THR A 240 -5.76 -4.99 -18.50
CA THR A 240 -4.43 -5.46 -18.05
C THR A 240 -3.89 -4.56 -16.94
N ILE A 241 -2.89 -5.07 -16.20
CA ILE A 241 -2.19 -4.26 -15.19
C ILE A 241 -1.49 -3.08 -15.85
N GLU A 242 -0.90 -3.28 -17.03
CA GLU A 242 -0.22 -2.22 -17.79
C GLU A 242 -1.18 -1.11 -18.23
N GLU A 243 -2.36 -1.46 -18.77
CA GLU A 243 -3.39 -0.48 -19.16
C GLU A 243 -3.88 0.34 -17.95
N GLN A 244 -4.07 -0.32 -16.80
CA GLN A 244 -4.52 0.36 -15.58
C GLN A 244 -3.43 1.26 -14.97
N ILE A 245 -2.15 0.92 -15.10
CA ILE A 245 -1.03 1.81 -14.74
C ILE A 245 -1.05 3.08 -15.59
N VAL A 246 -1.28 2.94 -16.90
CA VAL A 246 -1.39 4.09 -17.81
C VAL A 246 -2.58 4.96 -17.41
N SER A 247 -3.75 4.37 -17.15
CA SER A 247 -4.94 5.12 -16.72
C SER A 247 -4.76 5.79 -15.35
N LEU A 248 -4.08 5.15 -14.38
CA LEU A 248 -3.71 5.78 -13.12
C LEU A 248 -2.85 7.04 -13.34
N HIS A 249 -1.89 6.98 -14.27
CA HIS A 249 -1.09 8.15 -14.63
C HIS A 249 -1.95 9.24 -15.29
N ASP A 250 -2.64 8.92 -16.39
CA ASP A 250 -3.29 9.89 -17.27
C ASP A 250 -4.61 10.45 -16.68
N ASP A 251 -5.40 9.60 -16.03
CA ASP A 251 -6.77 9.92 -15.60
C ASP A 251 -6.89 10.23 -14.10
N VAL A 252 -5.87 9.90 -13.30
CA VAL A 252 -5.89 10.12 -11.83
C VAL A 252 -4.79 11.07 -11.37
N PHE A 253 -3.51 10.75 -11.59
CA PHE A 253 -2.41 11.53 -11.01
C PHE A 253 -2.13 12.83 -11.75
N VAL A 254 -2.07 12.79 -13.09
CA VAL A 254 -1.88 13.99 -13.93
C VAL A 254 -2.99 15.02 -13.69
N PRO A 255 -4.29 14.66 -13.66
CA PRO A 255 -5.36 15.61 -13.39
C PRO A 255 -5.41 16.09 -11.95
N ALA A 256 -4.90 15.30 -10.98
CA ALA A 256 -4.76 15.74 -9.58
C ALA A 256 -3.54 16.63 -9.33
N GLY A 257 -2.79 17.01 -10.37
CA GLY A 257 -1.65 17.91 -10.26
C GLY A 257 -0.37 17.24 -9.76
N PHE A 258 -0.20 15.95 -10.03
CA PHE A 258 1.01 15.19 -9.75
C PHE A 258 1.75 14.78 -11.04
N ASP A 259 3.07 14.68 -10.93
CA ASP A 259 3.92 13.97 -11.86
C ASP A 259 4.34 12.63 -11.26
N VAL A 260 4.12 11.53 -11.98
CA VAL A 260 4.75 10.25 -11.63
C VAL A 260 6.23 10.38 -11.93
N VAL A 261 7.08 10.20 -10.92
CA VAL A 261 8.54 10.24 -11.06
C VAL A 261 9.07 8.85 -11.36
N ARG A 262 8.53 7.85 -10.66
CA ARG A 262 8.91 6.45 -10.80
C ARG A 262 7.76 5.56 -10.36
N PHE A 263 7.71 4.34 -10.86
CA PHE A 263 6.84 3.30 -10.33
C PHE A 263 7.48 1.92 -10.45
N THR A 264 7.00 0.98 -9.66
CA THR A 264 7.43 -0.42 -9.69
C THR A 264 6.26 -1.34 -9.40
N ARG A 265 6.35 -2.59 -9.82
CA ARG A 265 5.51 -3.67 -9.29
C ARG A 265 6.23 -4.33 -8.13
N LEU A 266 5.52 -4.55 -7.02
CA LEU A 266 6.01 -5.27 -5.85
C LEU A 266 4.93 -6.24 -5.36
N PRO A 267 5.29 -7.33 -4.68
CA PRO A 267 4.29 -8.15 -4.00
C PRO A 267 3.82 -7.43 -2.74
N TYR A 268 2.51 -7.17 -2.62
CA TYR A 268 1.94 -6.82 -1.33
C TYR A 268 1.76 -8.09 -0.51
N LEU A 269 2.67 -8.30 0.43
CA LEU A 269 2.76 -9.50 1.24
C LEU A 269 2.07 -9.31 2.59
N CYS A 270 1.27 -10.29 2.99
CA CYS A 270 0.64 -10.32 4.31
C CYS A 270 0.93 -11.65 4.99
N GLU A 271 1.15 -11.62 6.31
CA GLU A 271 1.17 -12.84 7.12
C GLU A 271 -0.11 -13.65 6.89
N GLY A 272 0.06 -14.96 6.75
CA GLY A 272 -1.01 -15.87 6.37
C GLY A 272 -1.91 -16.31 7.53
N ASP A 273 -2.67 -17.37 7.28
CA ASP A 273 -3.59 -17.97 8.24
C ASP A 273 -3.26 -19.45 8.51
N LEU A 274 -4.22 -20.19 9.05
CA LEU A 274 -4.06 -21.63 9.32
C LEU A 274 -3.84 -22.46 8.05
N ASN A 275 -4.19 -21.93 6.87
CA ASN A 275 -4.14 -22.64 5.60
C ASN A 275 -2.99 -22.17 4.72
N HIS A 276 -2.64 -20.88 4.75
CA HIS A 276 -1.58 -20.29 3.93
C HIS A 276 -0.51 -19.65 4.81
N ASP A 277 0.77 -19.78 4.44
CA ASP A 277 1.87 -19.17 5.22
C ASP A 277 1.88 -17.63 5.08
N PHE A 278 1.55 -17.16 3.88
CA PHE A 278 1.40 -15.75 3.55
C PHE A 278 0.44 -15.61 2.36
N PHE A 279 0.00 -14.37 2.12
CA PHE A 279 -0.70 -13.97 0.92
C PHE A 279 0.15 -12.97 0.13
N ALA A 280 0.07 -13.00 -1.20
CA ALA A 280 0.74 -12.06 -2.08
C ALA A 280 -0.29 -11.46 -3.06
N LEU A 281 -0.40 -10.14 -3.09
CA LEU A 281 -1.23 -9.40 -4.04
C LEU A 281 -0.36 -8.64 -5.05
N ASN A 282 -0.91 -8.41 -6.24
CA ASN A 282 -0.24 -7.67 -7.32
C ASN A 282 -0.31 -6.18 -7.02
N ASP A 283 0.75 -5.64 -6.44
CA ASP A 283 0.80 -4.24 -6.04
C ASP A 283 1.63 -3.42 -7.02
N VAL A 284 1.21 -2.17 -7.22
CA VAL A 284 1.98 -1.18 -7.96
C VAL A 284 2.22 0.02 -7.07
N VAL A 285 3.50 0.33 -6.89
CA VAL A 285 3.96 1.43 -6.05
C VAL A 285 4.41 2.58 -6.94
N PHE A 286 3.79 3.74 -6.76
CA PHE A 286 4.09 4.97 -7.47
C PHE A 286 4.77 5.98 -6.54
N VAL A 287 5.79 6.65 -7.06
CA VAL A 287 6.40 7.84 -6.47
C VAL A 287 5.93 9.06 -7.25
N LEU A 288 5.21 9.95 -6.58
CA LEU A 288 4.65 11.17 -7.14
C LEU A 288 5.34 12.41 -6.60
N LYS A 289 5.42 13.44 -7.44
CA LYS A 289 5.81 14.81 -7.06
C LYS A 289 4.72 15.80 -7.43
N PRO A 290 4.53 16.88 -6.65
CA PRO A 290 3.64 17.96 -7.05
C PRO A 290 4.09 18.56 -8.39
N ARG A 291 3.17 18.69 -9.34
CA ARG A 291 3.45 19.39 -10.58
C ARG A 291 3.52 20.90 -10.30
N LEU A 292 4.65 21.50 -10.66
CA LEU A 292 4.87 22.94 -10.56
C LEU A 292 3.90 23.69 -11.49
N GLY A 293 3.31 24.78 -11.00
CA GLY A 293 2.40 25.63 -11.79
C GLY A 293 0.96 25.13 -11.94
N TYR A 294 0.63 23.93 -11.41
CA TYR A 294 -0.72 23.35 -11.48
C TYR A 294 -1.82 24.29 -10.96
N GLU A 295 -1.59 24.98 -9.83
CA GLU A 295 -2.57 25.90 -9.26
C GLU A 295 -2.88 27.09 -10.19
N HIS A 296 -1.93 27.53 -11.01
CA HIS A 296 -2.16 28.57 -12.01
C HIS A 296 -2.98 28.06 -13.20
N GLU A 297 -2.83 26.78 -13.57
CA GLU A 297 -3.60 26.16 -14.67
C GLU A 297 -5.06 25.96 -14.28
N VAL A 298 -5.33 25.40 -13.09
CA VAL A 298 -6.70 25.20 -12.58
C VAL A 298 -7.44 26.53 -12.46
N ASN A 299 -6.76 27.58 -11.96
CA ASN A 299 -7.35 28.90 -11.83
C ASN A 299 -7.65 29.56 -13.19
N ARG A 300 -6.83 29.34 -14.22
CA ARG A 300 -7.10 29.82 -15.60
C ARG A 300 -8.29 29.11 -16.24
N VAL A 301 -8.37 27.79 -16.12
CA VAL A 301 -9.51 27.00 -16.66
C VAL A 301 -10.82 27.40 -15.94
N SER A 302 -10.75 27.67 -14.64
CA SER A 302 -11.91 28.14 -13.86
C SER A 302 -12.33 29.57 -14.22
N SER A 303 -11.39 30.47 -14.54
CA SER A 303 -11.71 31.83 -14.99
C SER A 303 -12.29 31.86 -16.41
N ASP A 304 -11.79 31.02 -17.31
CA ASP A 304 -12.26 30.98 -18.70
C ASP A 304 -13.66 30.36 -18.83
N SER A 305 -13.99 29.37 -17.97
CA SER A 305 -15.34 28.80 -17.90
C SER A 305 -16.38 29.76 -17.31
N HIS A 306 -15.99 30.66 -16.40
CA HIS A 306 -16.86 31.75 -15.94
C HIS A 306 -17.09 32.83 -17.01
N CYS A 307 -16.11 33.11 -17.87
CA CYS A 307 -16.28 34.06 -18.97
C CYS A 307 -17.19 33.55 -20.10
N GLN A 308 -17.34 32.23 -20.28
CA GLN A 308 -18.23 31.66 -21.31
C GLN A 308 -19.69 31.52 -20.87
N ALA A 309 -19.99 31.56 -19.57
CA ALA A 309 -21.36 31.51 -19.05
C ALA A 309 -22.09 32.87 -19.05
N GLY A 310 -21.37 33.97 -19.35
CA GLY A 310 -21.91 35.34 -19.33
C GLY A 310 -22.44 35.89 -20.66
N ASN A 311 -22.39 35.12 -21.74
CA ASN A 311 -22.73 35.59 -23.10
C ASN A 311 -23.88 34.78 -23.75
N VAL A 312 -24.95 34.56 -23.01
CA VAL A 312 -26.26 34.24 -23.58
C VAL A 312 -27.26 35.26 -23.04
N GLY A 313 -27.25 36.44 -23.65
CA GLY A 313 -28.28 37.46 -23.53
C GLY A 313 -29.02 37.61 -24.85
#